data_AF-A0A7C4SUK9-F1
#
_entry.id   AF-A0A7C4SUK9-F1
#
_cell.length_a   1.000
_cell.length_b   1.000
_cell.length_c   1.000
_cell.angle_alpha   90.00
_cell.angle_beta   90.00
_cell.angle_gamma   90.00
#
_symmetry.space_group_name_H-M   'P 1'
#
loop_
_entity.id
_entity.type
_entity.pdbx_description
1 polymer ?
#
loop_
_entity_poly.entity_id
_entity_poly.type
_entity_poly.pdbx_seq_one_letter_code
_entity_poly.pdbx_strand_id
1 'polypeptide(L)'
;MKSFFLSGLRLLALLILVQLLAGCGGTETGNPARPAEQNPVLDLMEAICGKLASCAEDVVISDCRLAVMESSDLIGELGTSVGDYSTFIDLVLAVDRGLLDANPDELDLCLATIEALACDSEAVQSVVVEEGGFRNLEQMIPDPQCSSVFGMP
;
A
#
# COMPACT_ATOMS: atom_id res chain seq x y z
N MET A 1 -65.82 -13.81 15.18
CA MET A 1 -64.88 -12.73 15.51
C MET A 1 -63.42 -13.22 15.38
N LYS A 2 -62.94 -13.50 14.15
CA LYS A 2 -61.56 -14.00 13.90
C LYS A 2 -60.83 -13.23 12.78
N SER A 3 -61.47 -12.25 12.17
CA SER A 3 -60.97 -11.60 10.95
C SER A 3 -60.19 -10.30 11.19
N PHE A 4 -60.10 -9.80 12.43
CA PHE A 4 -59.45 -8.52 12.74
C PHE A 4 -57.94 -8.62 13.04
N PHE A 5 -57.39 -9.82 13.29
CA PHE A 5 -55.99 -9.96 13.70
C PHE A 5 -54.98 -10.15 12.55
N LEU A 6 -55.43 -10.46 11.33
CA LEU A 6 -54.50 -10.68 10.20
C LEU A 6 -54.07 -9.41 9.46
N SER A 7 -54.77 -8.28 9.63
CA SER A 7 -54.47 -7.05 8.88
C SER A 7 -53.34 -6.22 9.51
N GLY A 8 -53.15 -6.28 10.83
CA GLY A 8 -52.09 -5.56 11.53
C GLY A 8 -50.68 -6.13 11.33
N LEU A 9 -50.57 -7.46 11.17
CA LEU A 9 -49.27 -8.13 11.02
C LEU A 9 -48.60 -7.82 9.66
N ARG A 10 -49.40 -7.55 8.62
CA ARG A 10 -48.88 -7.18 7.29
C ARG A 10 -48.38 -5.75 7.22
N LEU A 11 -48.95 -4.83 8.00
CA LEU A 11 -48.48 -3.44 8.05
C LEU A 11 -47.15 -3.31 8.81
N LEU A 12 -46.95 -4.12 9.86
CA LEU A 12 -45.72 -4.13 10.64
C LEU A 12 -44.53 -4.72 9.85
N ALA A 13 -44.78 -5.77 9.05
CA ALA A 13 -43.75 -6.39 8.22
C ALA A 13 -43.24 -5.47 7.09
N LEU A 14 -44.08 -4.57 6.58
CA LEU A 14 -43.69 -3.62 5.53
C LEU A 14 -42.86 -2.44 6.08
N LEU A 15 -43.09 -2.03 7.34
CA LEU A 15 -42.33 -0.96 8.00
C LEU A 15 -40.90 -1.36 8.38
N ILE A 16 -40.65 -2.65 8.63
CA ILE A 16 -39.30 -3.17 8.91
C ILE A 16 -38.45 -3.26 7.64
N LEU A 17 -39.07 -3.46 6.47
CA LEU A 17 -38.34 -3.58 5.20
C LEU A 17 -37.81 -2.22 4.67
N VAL A 18 -38.44 -1.10 5.04
CA VAL A 18 -38.06 0.24 4.57
C VAL A 18 -36.83 0.79 5.31
N GLN A 19 -36.55 0.33 6.53
CA GLN A 19 -35.36 0.74 7.29
C GLN A 19 -34.06 0.05 6.82
N LEU A 20 -34.15 -0.99 5.98
CA LEU A 20 -33.00 -1.69 5.41
C LEU A 20 -32.48 -1.07 4.10
N LEU A 21 -33.15 -0.03 3.58
CA LEU A 21 -32.76 0.68 2.35
C LEU A 21 -32.21 2.09 2.62
N ALA A 22 -32.14 2.52 3.88
CA ALA A 22 -31.70 3.87 4.27
C ALA A 22 -30.32 3.87 4.96
N GLY A 23 -29.39 3.04 4.47
CA GLY A 23 -28.07 2.91 5.10
C GLY A 23 -26.99 2.43 4.14
N CYS A 24 -26.63 3.28 3.17
CA CYS A 24 -25.27 3.49 2.64
C CYS A 24 -25.35 4.53 1.51
N GLY A 25 -26.02 5.66 1.78
CA GLY A 25 -25.98 6.83 0.93
C GLY A 25 -24.97 7.81 1.52
N GLY A 26 -23.73 7.75 1.03
CA GLY A 26 -22.68 8.74 1.30
C GLY A 26 -21.75 8.37 2.46
N THR A 27 -20.69 7.63 2.14
CA THR A 27 -19.36 8.01 2.63
C THR A 27 -18.68 8.52 1.36
N GLU A 28 -18.44 9.82 1.15
CA GLU A 28 -17.23 10.46 1.69
C GLU A 28 -16.33 9.41 2.35
N THR A 29 -15.86 8.43 1.57
CA THR A 29 -14.67 7.67 1.92
C THR A 29 -13.55 8.69 1.77
N GLY A 30 -13.51 9.64 2.71
CA GLY A 30 -12.31 10.40 2.99
C GLY A 30 -11.32 9.33 3.36
N ASN A 31 -10.56 8.90 2.35
CA ASN A 31 -9.38 8.07 2.51
C ASN A 31 -8.67 8.69 3.73
N PRO A 32 -8.44 7.95 4.83
CA PRO A 32 -7.89 8.55 6.04
C PRO A 32 -6.68 9.34 5.59
N ALA A 33 -6.78 10.67 5.67
CA ALA A 33 -5.75 11.53 5.12
C ALA A 33 -4.47 11.07 5.80
N ARG A 34 -3.49 10.60 5.02
CA ARG A 34 -2.20 10.20 5.57
C ARG A 34 -1.74 11.35 6.47
N PRO A 35 -1.21 11.06 7.67
CA PRO A 35 -0.66 12.11 8.50
C PRO A 35 0.23 12.99 7.63
N ALA A 36 -0.02 14.31 7.60
CA ALA A 36 0.61 15.24 6.66
C ALA A 36 2.15 15.36 6.78
N GLU A 37 2.78 14.49 7.59
CA GLU A 37 4.21 14.43 7.85
C GLU A 37 4.83 13.08 7.46
N GLN A 38 4.05 12.10 6.98
CA GLN A 38 4.61 10.79 6.65
C GLN A 38 5.19 10.80 5.24
N ASN A 39 6.51 10.55 5.15
CA ASN A 39 7.22 10.54 3.88
C ASN A 39 6.78 9.29 3.06
N PRO A 40 6.22 9.47 1.85
CA PRO A 40 5.71 8.37 1.01
C PRO A 40 6.76 7.31 0.64
N VAL A 41 8.04 7.68 0.61
CA VAL A 41 9.15 6.75 0.36
C VAL A 41 9.29 5.77 1.53
N LEU A 42 9.07 6.24 2.77
CA LEU A 42 9.08 5.37 3.95
C LEU A 42 7.91 4.38 3.93
N ASP A 43 6.74 4.79 3.44
CA ASP A 43 5.58 3.90 3.32
C ASP A 43 5.85 2.72 2.37
N LEU A 44 6.56 2.97 1.26
CA LEU A 44 7.01 1.90 0.34
C LEU A 44 7.97 0.93 1.00
N MET A 45 8.96 1.45 1.74
CA MET A 45 9.89 0.62 2.51
C MET A 45 9.14 -0.26 3.53
N GLU A 46 8.17 0.30 4.24
CA GLU A 46 7.34 -0.45 5.18
C GLU A 46 6.52 -1.54 4.50
N ALA A 47 5.93 -1.27 3.33
CA ALA A 47 5.19 -2.27 2.57
C ALA A 47 6.09 -3.42 2.11
N ILE A 48 7.28 -3.12 1.54
CA ILE A 48 8.25 -4.12 1.10
C ILE A 48 8.70 -4.99 2.28
N CYS A 49 9.16 -4.36 3.37
CA CYS A 49 9.68 -5.08 4.53
C CYS A 49 8.61 -5.82 5.31
N GLY A 50 7.42 -5.23 5.45
CA GLY A 50 6.26 -5.90 6.04
C GLY A 50 5.87 -7.13 5.24
N LYS A 51 5.91 -7.03 3.91
CA LYS A 51 5.61 -8.17 3.04
C LYS A 51 6.62 -9.30 3.18
N LEU A 52 7.91 -8.99 3.09
CA LEU A 52 8.99 -9.98 3.25
C LEU A 52 8.94 -10.64 4.63
N ALA A 53 8.77 -9.86 5.70
CA ALA A 53 8.64 -10.39 7.07
C ALA A 53 7.40 -11.28 7.25
N SER A 54 6.32 -11.02 6.52
CA SER A 54 5.13 -11.88 6.55
C SER A 54 5.31 -13.21 5.81
N CYS A 55 6.22 -13.26 4.84
CA CYS A 55 6.43 -14.41 3.96
C CYS A 55 7.64 -15.28 4.33
N ALA A 56 8.61 -14.74 5.08
CA ALA A 56 9.82 -15.43 5.50
C ALA A 56 10.09 -15.20 6.99
N GLU A 57 10.16 -16.29 7.77
CA GLU A 57 10.31 -16.23 9.23
C GLU A 57 11.64 -15.63 9.70
N ASP A 58 12.68 -15.70 8.86
CA ASP A 58 14.02 -15.23 9.17
C ASP A 58 14.25 -13.73 8.85
N VAL A 59 13.23 -13.04 8.31
CA VAL A 59 13.34 -11.62 7.96
C VAL A 59 13.07 -10.74 9.19
N VAL A 60 14.12 -10.08 9.67
CA VAL A 60 14.02 -9.05 10.70
C VAL A 60 13.70 -7.71 10.04
N ILE A 61 12.58 -7.08 10.43
CA ILE A 61 12.11 -5.82 9.82
C ILE A 61 13.18 -4.70 9.89
N SER A 62 13.92 -4.57 10.99
CA SER A 62 14.97 -3.56 11.10
C SER A 62 16.07 -3.73 10.07
N ASP A 63 16.45 -4.97 9.79
CA ASP A 63 17.55 -5.29 8.89
C ASP A 63 17.10 -5.12 7.44
N CYS A 64 15.84 -5.45 7.15
CA CYS A 64 15.22 -5.13 5.86
C CYS A 64 15.18 -3.62 5.60
N ARG A 65 14.75 -2.82 6.58
CA ARG A 65 14.71 -1.36 6.42
C ARG A 65 16.09 -0.79 6.11
N LEU A 66 17.12 -1.24 6.83
CA LEU A 66 18.51 -0.82 6.57
C LEU A 66 18.94 -1.19 5.14
N ALA A 67 18.67 -2.43 4.71
CA ALA A 67 19.02 -2.87 3.36
C ALA A 67 18.26 -2.12 2.26
N VAL A 68 16.98 -1.82 2.46
CA VAL A 68 16.19 -0.99 1.54
C VAL A 68 16.76 0.42 1.46
N MET A 69 17.08 1.05 2.59
CA MET A 69 17.66 2.40 2.64
C MET A 69 18.99 2.52 1.89
N GLU A 70 19.81 1.47 1.93
CA GLU A 70 21.11 1.40 1.26
C GLU A 70 21.03 0.95 -0.21
N SER A 71 19.88 0.43 -0.65
CA SER A 71 19.72 -0.09 -2.01
C SER A 71 19.71 1.02 -3.06
N SER A 72 20.49 0.83 -4.12
CA SER A 72 20.45 1.63 -5.36
C SER A 72 19.48 1.07 -6.40
N ASP A 73 19.16 -0.22 -6.31
CA ASP A 73 18.49 -0.97 -7.37
C ASP A 73 16.99 -0.65 -7.43
N LEU A 74 16.41 -0.18 -6.31
CA LEU A 74 15.00 0.20 -6.22
C LEU A 74 14.65 1.51 -6.94
N ILE A 75 15.63 2.37 -7.20
CA ILE A 75 15.39 3.75 -7.64
C ILE A 75 14.80 3.80 -9.05
N GLY A 76 15.29 2.92 -9.94
CA GLY A 76 14.85 2.86 -11.34
C GLY A 76 13.40 2.43 -11.50
N GLU A 77 12.89 1.62 -10.57
CA GLU A 77 11.54 1.05 -10.64
C GLU A 77 10.46 2.01 -10.12
N LEU A 78 10.85 3.11 -9.47
CA LEU A 78 9.95 4.05 -8.80
C LEU A 78 9.58 5.29 -9.63
N GLY A 79 9.92 5.28 -10.92
CA GLY A 79 9.61 6.38 -11.86
C GLY A 79 10.56 7.57 -11.80
N THR A 80 11.61 7.49 -10.98
CA THR A 80 12.64 8.53 -10.95
C THR A 80 13.65 8.35 -12.09
N SER A 81 14.19 9.44 -12.61
CA SER A 81 15.22 9.35 -13.65
C SER A 81 16.49 8.74 -13.06
N VAL A 82 16.94 7.64 -13.66
CA VAL A 82 18.18 6.96 -13.27
C VAL A 82 19.34 7.95 -13.30
N GLY A 83 20.00 8.14 -12.15
CA GLY A 83 21.16 9.02 -11.99
C GLY A 83 20.92 10.30 -11.19
N ASP A 84 19.66 10.67 -10.91
CA ASP A 84 19.35 11.82 -10.04
C ASP A 84 19.54 11.49 -8.55
N TYR A 85 19.39 10.21 -8.20
CA TYR A 85 19.45 9.69 -6.83
C TYR A 85 20.28 8.40 -6.82
N SER A 86 21.12 8.22 -5.80
CA SER A 86 22.06 7.07 -5.73
C SER A 86 21.55 5.95 -4.83
N THR A 87 20.77 6.31 -3.80
CA THR A 87 20.25 5.38 -2.79
C THR A 87 18.81 5.71 -2.44
N PHE A 88 18.08 4.75 -1.85
CA PHE A 88 16.72 4.98 -1.38
C PHE A 88 16.63 6.11 -0.34
N ILE A 89 17.67 6.31 0.49
CA ILE A 89 17.74 7.47 1.41
C ILE A 89 17.80 8.82 0.66
N ASP A 90 18.36 8.88 -0.55
CA ASP A 90 18.33 10.11 -1.35
C ASP A 90 16.91 10.48 -1.78
N LEU A 91 16.06 9.47 -2.06
CA LEU A 91 14.63 9.69 -2.36
C LEU A 91 13.88 10.26 -1.15
N VAL A 92 14.13 9.72 0.04
CA VAL A 92 13.55 10.26 1.29
C VAL A 92 13.89 11.75 1.43
N LEU A 93 15.17 12.09 1.30
CA LEU A 93 15.64 13.48 1.39
C LEU A 93 15.08 14.38 0.27
N ALA A 94 14.87 13.85 -0.93
CA ALA A 94 14.30 14.59 -2.04
C ALA A 94 12.85 14.96 -1.78
N VAL A 95 12.05 14.03 -1.25
CA VAL A 95 10.66 14.28 -0.85
C VAL A 95 10.58 15.26 0.32
N ASP A 96 11.41 15.07 1.36
CA ASP A 96 11.44 15.99 2.51
C ASP A 96 11.80 17.44 2.13
N ARG A 97 12.57 17.60 1.04
CA ARG A 97 12.96 18.91 0.49
C ARG A 97 11.97 19.45 -0.55
N GLY A 98 10.93 18.69 -0.89
CA GLY A 98 9.96 19.06 -1.94
C GLY A 98 10.55 19.08 -3.34
N LEU A 99 11.62 18.30 -3.59
CA LEU A 99 12.22 18.12 -4.93
C LEU A 99 11.55 17.00 -5.72
N LEU A 100 10.92 16.08 -5.00
CA LEU A 100 10.18 14.95 -5.52
C LEU A 100 8.82 14.94 -4.84
N ASP A 101 7.76 14.72 -5.61
CA ASP A 101 6.41 14.56 -5.07
C ASP A 101 5.88 13.18 -5.47
N ALA A 102 5.07 12.60 -4.58
CA ALA A 102 4.43 11.33 -4.84
C ALA A 102 3.03 11.56 -5.38
N ASN A 103 2.67 10.89 -6.49
CA ASN A 103 1.28 10.81 -6.90
C ASN A 103 0.53 9.90 -5.90
N PRO A 104 -0.43 10.42 -5.11
CA PRO A 104 -1.06 9.66 -4.04
C PRO A 104 -1.85 8.46 -4.55
N ASP A 105 -2.50 8.56 -5.71
CA ASP A 105 -3.30 7.48 -6.28
C ASP A 105 -2.41 6.33 -6.77
N GLU A 106 -1.30 6.66 -7.44
CA GLU A 106 -0.30 5.68 -7.91
C GLU A 106 0.43 5.03 -6.74
N LEU A 107 0.75 5.81 -5.70
CA LEU A 107 1.36 5.31 -4.47
C LEU A 107 0.44 4.34 -3.74
N ASP A 108 -0.83 4.69 -3.53
CA ASP A 108 -1.82 3.82 -2.90
C ASP A 108 -1.97 2.50 -3.69
N LEU A 109 -2.00 2.57 -5.03
CA LEU A 109 -2.06 1.39 -5.89
C LEU A 109 -0.79 0.53 -5.78
N CYS A 110 0.40 1.16 -5.81
CA CYS A 110 1.68 0.47 -5.68
C CYS A 110 1.78 -0.27 -4.33
N LEU A 111 1.47 0.41 -3.22
CA LEU A 111 1.48 -0.20 -1.88
C LEU A 111 0.51 -1.39 -1.79
N ALA A 112 -0.73 -1.20 -2.24
CA ALA A 112 -1.73 -2.27 -2.23
C ALA A 112 -1.27 -3.48 -3.07
N THR A 113 -0.58 -3.24 -4.18
CA THR A 113 -0.05 -4.30 -5.05
C THR A 113 1.08 -5.08 -4.35
N ILE A 114 2.00 -4.39 -3.69
CA ILE A 114 3.09 -5.02 -2.90
C ILE A 114 2.51 -5.87 -1.78
N GLU A 115 1.56 -5.33 -1.01
CA GLU A 115 0.92 -6.04 0.10
C GLU A 115 0.14 -7.28 -0.38
N ALA A 116 -0.44 -7.20 -1.59
CA ALA A 116 -1.20 -8.28 -2.21
C ALA A 116 -0.34 -9.39 -2.86
N LEU A 117 0.99 -9.23 -2.98
CA LEU A 117 1.86 -10.26 -3.56
C LEU A 117 1.67 -11.61 -2.84
N ALA A 118 1.68 -12.72 -3.55
CA ALA A 118 1.64 -14.03 -2.90
C ALA A 118 3.03 -14.38 -2.37
N CYS A 119 3.14 -15.07 -1.22
CA CYS A 119 4.45 -15.44 -0.68
C CYS A 119 5.21 -16.43 -1.57
N ASP A 120 4.50 -17.19 -2.41
CA ASP A 120 5.03 -18.10 -3.43
C ASP A 120 5.19 -17.45 -4.81
N SER A 121 4.95 -16.14 -4.93
CA SER A 121 5.20 -15.41 -6.17
C SER A 121 6.70 -15.30 -6.47
N GLU A 122 7.05 -15.24 -7.76
CA GLU A 122 8.43 -15.07 -8.20
C GLU A 122 9.06 -13.77 -7.65
N ALA A 123 8.27 -12.69 -7.57
CA ALA A 123 8.67 -11.43 -6.95
C ALA A 123 9.20 -11.62 -5.52
N VAL A 124 8.49 -12.37 -4.67
CA VAL A 124 8.88 -12.60 -3.28
C VAL A 124 10.00 -13.64 -3.17
N GLN A 125 9.92 -14.73 -3.95
CA GLN A 125 10.88 -15.85 -3.89
C GLN A 125 12.26 -15.52 -4.48
N SER A 126 12.33 -14.52 -5.36
CA SER A 126 13.58 -14.08 -5.96
C SER A 126 14.43 -13.19 -5.04
N VAL A 127 13.84 -12.66 -3.97
CA VAL A 127 14.57 -11.90 -2.94
C VAL A 127 15.41 -12.87 -2.13
N VAL A 128 16.73 -12.71 -2.23
CA VAL A 128 17.67 -13.55 -1.48
C VAL A 128 17.98 -12.87 -0.16
N VAL A 129 17.70 -13.56 0.94
CA VAL A 129 18.05 -13.14 2.30
C VAL A 129 19.40 -13.79 2.66
N GLU A 130 20.44 -12.97 2.81
CA GLU A 130 21.80 -13.42 3.16
C GLU A 130 22.22 -12.81 4.50
N GLU A 131 23.27 -13.37 5.11
CA GLU A 131 23.84 -12.82 6.35
C GLU A 131 24.41 -11.42 6.07
N GLY A 132 23.67 -10.38 6.45
CA GLY A 132 24.05 -8.98 6.26
C GLY A 132 23.37 -8.26 5.10
N GLY A 133 22.33 -8.81 4.47
CA GLY A 133 21.57 -8.03 3.50
C GLY A 133 20.51 -8.78 2.70
N PHE A 134 19.94 -8.04 1.76
CA PHE A 134 18.92 -8.50 0.83
C PHE A 134 19.42 -8.24 -0.59
N ARG A 135 19.17 -9.18 -1.50
CA ARG A 135 19.45 -9.02 -2.93
C ARG A 135 18.18 -9.15 -3.75
N ASN A 136 18.18 -8.54 -4.92
CA ASN A 136 17.07 -8.51 -5.87
C ASN A 136 15.80 -7.85 -5.27
N LEU A 137 15.96 -6.82 -4.44
CA LEU A 137 14.82 -6.13 -3.81
C LEU A 137 13.93 -5.44 -4.86
N GLU A 138 14.46 -5.08 -6.02
CA GLU A 138 13.72 -4.50 -7.14
C GLU A 138 12.59 -5.40 -7.65
N GLN A 139 12.70 -6.72 -7.47
CA GLN A 139 11.65 -7.67 -7.82
C GLN A 139 10.38 -7.50 -6.97
N MET A 140 10.49 -6.85 -5.80
CA MET A 140 9.34 -6.52 -4.96
C MET A 140 8.54 -5.34 -5.48
N ILE A 141 9.04 -4.59 -6.48
CA ILE A 141 8.37 -3.44 -7.06
C ILE A 141 7.63 -3.88 -8.34
N PRO A 142 6.29 -4.02 -8.31
CA PRO A 142 5.53 -4.46 -9.48
C PRO A 142 5.44 -3.36 -10.55
N ASP A 143 5.96 -3.65 -11.74
CA ASP A 143 5.76 -2.85 -12.97
C ASP A 143 4.41 -3.24 -13.63
N PRO A 144 3.59 -2.28 -14.10
CA PRO A 144 3.79 -0.82 -14.14
C PRO A 144 3.19 -0.01 -13.01
N GLN A 145 2.67 -0.65 -11.96
CA GLN A 145 1.94 0.05 -10.90
C GLN A 145 2.81 1.00 -10.08
N CYS A 146 4.13 0.81 -10.06
CA CYS A 146 5.04 1.62 -9.26
C CYS A 146 5.92 2.61 -10.06
N SER A 147 5.94 2.51 -11.39
CA SER A 147 6.86 3.30 -12.25
C SER A 147 6.43 4.76 -12.47
N SER A 148 5.29 5.16 -11.91
CA SER A 148 4.69 6.50 -11.97
C SER A 148 4.51 7.14 -10.58
N VAL A 149 4.99 6.48 -9.52
CA VAL A 149 4.74 6.91 -8.14
C VAL A 149 5.38 8.25 -7.84
N PHE A 150 6.63 8.46 -8.26
CA PHE A 150 7.33 9.71 -8.00
C PHE A 150 7.57 10.50 -9.28
N GLY A 151 7.36 11.81 -9.18
CA GLY A 151 7.62 12.76 -10.25
C GLY A 151 8.17 14.08 -9.72
N MET A 152 8.69 14.90 -10.63
CA MET A 152 8.97 16.30 -10.29
C MET A 152 7.64 17.04 -10.10
N PRO A 153 7.51 17.89 -9.07
CA PRO A 153 6.29 18.66 -8.79
C PRO A 153 5.93 19.66 -9.90
#